data_AF-A0A8J3FIY7-F1
#
_entry.id   AF-A0A8J3FIY7-F1
#
_cell.length_a   1.000
_cell.length_b   1.000
_cell.length_c   1.000
_cell.angle_alpha   90.00
_cell.angle_beta   90.00
_cell.angle_gamma   90.00
#
_symmetry.space_group_name_H-M   'P 1'
#
loop_
_entity.id
_entity.type
_entity.pdbx_description
1 polymer ?
#
loop_
_entity_poly.entity_id
_entity_poly.type
_entity_poly.pdbx_seq_one_letter_code
_entity_poly.pdbx_strand_id
1 'polypeptide(L)'
;MRKIYLIFILILTFNYSQTDSRIKEFEKILGERQTKALNLLVSDFEKNLDTLYPDLSTDKAYKKYLTDIIADSTTDWEKFKFQSDKTNSEFHQSGLWDDIYIKDSVTGLRPNAIGNYMRALYKIKDSDTLIKRYWDMRESAGMLSNELFVSGTLSLEPDFNNYFHKRIVVVEYSF
;
A
#
# COMPACT_ATOMS: atom_id res chain seq x y z
N MET A 1 1.71 20.60 60.93
CA MET A 1 0.56 20.33 60.04
C MET A 1 1.03 20.33 58.59
N ARG A 2 1.25 19.15 58.01
CA ARG A 2 1.87 18.99 56.68
C ARG A 2 0.76 18.88 55.64
N LYS A 3 0.58 19.92 54.81
CA LYS A 3 -0.40 19.93 53.71
C LYS A 3 0.09 18.98 52.62
N ILE A 4 -0.64 17.90 52.36
CA ILE A 4 -0.42 17.00 51.22
C ILE A 4 -1.23 17.58 50.06
N TYR A 5 -0.53 18.01 49.01
CA TYR A 5 -1.16 18.38 47.75
C TYR A 5 -1.40 17.10 46.94
N LEU A 6 -2.66 16.67 46.84
CA LEU A 6 -3.10 15.63 45.91
C LEU A 6 -3.17 16.23 44.51
N ILE A 7 -2.15 15.98 43.70
CA ILE A 7 -2.18 16.26 42.26
C ILE A 7 -2.98 15.13 41.60
N PHE A 8 -4.22 15.43 41.23
CA PHE A 8 -5.01 14.59 40.32
C PHE A 8 -4.40 14.70 38.92
N ILE A 9 -3.55 13.75 38.55
CA ILE A 9 -3.14 13.59 37.15
C ILE A 9 -4.34 13.01 36.42
N LEU A 10 -5.01 13.88 35.67
CA LEU A 10 -6.03 13.52 34.70
C LEU A 10 -5.36 12.63 33.65
N ILE A 11 -5.50 11.31 33.78
CA ILE A 11 -5.12 10.37 32.73
C ILE A 11 -6.09 10.63 31.58
N LEU A 12 -5.65 11.44 30.62
CA LEU A 12 -6.28 11.52 29.30
C LEU A 12 -6.24 10.10 28.72
N THR A 13 -7.38 9.42 28.79
CA THR A 13 -7.61 8.17 28.09
C THR A 13 -7.41 8.45 26.62
N PHE A 14 -6.25 8.05 26.10
CA PHE A 14 -5.99 8.03 24.67
C PHE A 14 -7.16 7.30 24.01
N ASN A 15 -7.82 8.01 23.10
CA ASN A 15 -8.98 7.55 22.35
C ASN A 15 -8.79 6.09 21.92
N TYR A 16 -9.74 5.24 22.31
CA TYR A 16 -9.97 3.93 21.75
C TYR A 16 -10.01 4.10 20.23
N SER A 17 -8.90 3.82 19.53
CA SER A 17 -8.93 3.84 18.07
C SER A 17 -9.87 2.71 17.71
N GLN A 18 -11.05 3.09 17.21
CA GLN A 18 -11.98 2.12 16.66
C GLN A 18 -11.21 1.50 15.50
N THR A 19 -10.66 0.30 15.72
CA THR A 19 -9.84 -0.37 14.72
C THR A 19 -10.70 -0.47 13.47
N ASP A 20 -10.26 0.19 12.39
CA ASP A 20 -11.00 0.26 11.14
C ASP A 20 -11.44 -1.15 10.75
N SER A 21 -12.75 -1.39 10.74
CA SER A 21 -13.31 -2.73 10.50
C SER A 21 -12.94 -3.25 9.12
N ARG A 22 -12.67 -2.34 8.17
CA ARG A 22 -12.20 -2.67 6.81
C ARG A 22 -10.82 -3.31 6.86
N ILE A 23 -9.91 -2.82 7.71
CA ILE A 23 -8.57 -3.40 7.89
C ILE A 23 -8.71 -4.83 8.42
N LYS A 24 -9.54 -5.04 9.44
CA LYS A 24 -9.80 -6.38 9.99
C LYS A 24 -10.37 -7.34 8.95
N GLU A 25 -11.33 -6.89 8.14
CA GLU A 25 -11.91 -7.72 7.08
C GLU A 25 -10.91 -8.04 5.98
N PHE A 26 -10.14 -7.05 5.54
CA PHE A 26 -9.09 -7.21 4.54
C PHE A 26 -8.03 -8.22 5.00
N GLU A 27 -7.45 -8.02 6.20
CA GLU A 27 -6.39 -8.88 6.73
C GLU A 27 -6.88 -10.30 7.03
N LYS A 28 -8.15 -10.45 7.45
CA LYS A 28 -8.77 -11.76 7.63
C LYS A 28 -8.84 -12.56 6.32
N ILE A 29 -9.13 -11.90 5.20
CA ILE A 29 -9.22 -12.55 3.88
C ILE A 29 -7.83 -12.78 3.29
N LEU A 30 -6.96 -11.77 3.38
CA LEU A 30 -5.59 -11.85 2.87
C LEU A 30 -4.76 -12.92 3.60
N GLY A 31 -4.96 -13.07 4.91
CA GLY A 31 -4.22 -13.98 5.76
C GLY A 31 -3.07 -13.30 6.50
N GLU A 32 -2.76 -13.80 7.70
CA GLU A 32 -1.74 -13.19 8.57
C GLU A 32 -0.34 -13.19 7.93
N ARG A 33 0.04 -14.30 7.26
CA ARG A 33 1.37 -14.46 6.65
C ARG A 33 1.57 -13.48 5.49
N GLN A 34 0.57 -13.35 4.63
CA GLN A 34 0.52 -12.44 3.49
C GLN A 34 0.44 -10.98 3.96
N THR A 35 -0.36 -10.68 4.99
CA THR A 35 -0.45 -9.34 5.59
C THR A 35 0.91 -8.88 6.12
N LYS A 36 1.65 -9.75 6.81
CA LYS A 36 3.01 -9.44 7.28
C LYS A 36 3.97 -9.15 6.12
N ALA A 37 3.89 -9.91 5.03
CA ALA A 37 4.71 -9.66 3.85
C ALA A 37 4.35 -8.33 3.16
N LEU A 38 3.06 -8.00 3.07
CA LEU A 38 2.61 -6.71 2.53
C LEU A 38 3.07 -5.53 3.39
N ASN A 39 3.08 -5.70 4.72
CA ASN A 39 3.61 -4.69 5.63
C ASN A 39 5.12 -4.47 5.43
N LEU A 40 5.89 -5.52 5.15
CA LEU A 40 7.31 -5.40 4.81
C LEU A 40 7.51 -4.66 3.48
N LEU A 41 6.71 -4.97 2.46
CA LEU A 41 6.74 -4.23 1.19
C LEU A 41 6.49 -2.73 1.39
N VAL A 42 5.46 -2.37 2.17
CA VAL A 42 5.15 -0.97 2.48
C VAL A 42 6.31 -0.31 3.22
N SER A 43 6.89 -0.99 4.22
CA SER A 43 8.01 -0.45 5.01
C SER A 43 9.24 -0.20 4.14
N ASP A 44 9.59 -1.09 3.22
CA ASP A 44 10.74 -0.91 2.33
C ASP A 44 10.47 0.17 1.27
N PHE A 45 9.22 0.27 0.79
CA PHE A 45 8.81 1.36 -0.10
C PHE A 45 8.95 2.72 0.58
N GLU A 46 8.42 2.88 1.79
CA GLU A 46 8.49 4.14 2.55
C GLU A 46 9.94 4.49 2.90
N LYS A 47 10.79 3.51 3.21
CA LYS A 47 12.24 3.74 3.38
C LYS A 47 12.91 4.24 2.10
N ASN A 48 12.48 3.74 0.93
CA ASN A 48 12.96 4.26 -0.35
C ASN A 48 12.48 5.71 -0.56
N LEU A 49 11.22 6.01 -0.22
CA LEU A 49 10.70 7.39 -0.27
C LEU A 49 11.50 8.34 0.61
N ASP A 50 11.86 7.95 1.83
CA ASP A 50 12.68 8.76 2.74
C ASP A 50 14.07 9.03 2.16
N THR A 51 14.59 8.11 1.35
CA THR A 51 15.87 8.28 0.66
C THR A 51 15.75 9.24 -0.52
N LEU A 52 14.67 9.13 -1.30
CA LEU A 52 14.42 9.97 -2.47
C LEU A 52 13.98 11.40 -2.11
N TYR A 53 13.23 11.54 -1.03
CA TYR A 53 12.49 12.75 -0.66
C TYR A 53 12.56 13.06 0.85
N PRO A 54 13.77 13.22 1.43
CA PRO A 54 13.98 13.28 2.88
C PRO A 54 13.24 14.43 3.60
N ASP A 55 12.94 15.52 2.88
CA ASP A 55 12.28 16.71 3.43
C ASP A 55 10.75 16.70 3.25
N LEU A 56 10.19 15.63 2.67
CA LEU A 56 8.75 15.50 2.43
C LEU A 56 8.08 14.60 3.46
N SER A 57 6.89 14.99 3.90
CA SER A 57 5.98 14.08 4.61
C SER A 57 5.62 12.89 3.73
N THR A 58 5.34 11.72 4.32
CA THR A 58 4.93 10.49 3.60
C THR A 58 3.88 10.74 2.52
N ASP A 59 2.81 11.51 2.82
CA ASP A 59 1.78 11.81 1.82
C ASP A 59 2.30 12.53 0.57
N LYS A 60 3.13 13.56 0.79
CA LYS A 60 3.79 14.30 -0.29
C LYS A 60 4.83 13.45 -1.01
N ALA A 61 5.54 12.58 -0.31
CA ALA A 61 6.56 11.71 -0.89
C ALA A 61 5.95 10.67 -1.84
N TYR A 62 4.80 10.05 -1.48
CA TYR A 62 4.05 9.18 -2.39
C TYR A 62 3.55 9.93 -3.64
N LYS A 63 2.95 11.13 -3.46
CA LYS A 63 2.51 11.96 -4.59
C LYS A 63 3.67 12.33 -5.52
N LYS A 64 4.82 12.66 -4.94
CA LYS A 64 6.02 12.99 -5.68
C LYS A 64 6.60 11.78 -6.41
N TYR A 65 6.66 10.61 -5.77
CA TYR A 65 7.04 9.35 -6.42
C TYR A 65 6.19 9.08 -7.66
N LEU A 66 4.85 9.14 -7.52
CA LEU A 66 3.93 8.90 -8.62
C LEU A 66 4.09 9.92 -9.74
N THR A 67 4.35 11.18 -9.43
CA THR A 67 4.58 12.21 -10.45
C THR A 67 5.91 11.98 -11.17
N ASP A 68 6.97 11.69 -10.42
CA ASP A 68 8.31 11.52 -10.98
C ASP A 68 8.41 10.24 -11.84
N ILE A 69 7.73 9.15 -11.49
CA ILE A 69 7.80 7.88 -12.24
C ILE A 69 7.12 7.93 -13.62
N ILE A 70 6.35 8.97 -13.94
CA ILE A 70 5.80 9.17 -15.30
C ILE A 70 6.31 10.45 -15.96
N ALA A 71 7.25 11.15 -15.32
CA ALA A 71 7.79 12.39 -15.87
C ALA A 71 8.76 12.10 -17.02
N ASP A 72 8.61 12.82 -18.13
CA ASP A 72 9.53 12.73 -19.28
C ASP A 72 11.00 13.01 -18.91
N SER A 73 11.22 13.77 -17.82
CA SER A 73 12.55 14.07 -17.29
C SER A 73 13.21 12.90 -16.55
N THR A 74 12.51 11.80 -16.33
CA THR A 74 13.02 10.67 -15.56
C THR A 74 13.92 9.80 -16.41
N THR A 75 15.20 9.80 -16.05
CA THR A 75 16.26 9.06 -16.75
C THR A 75 16.86 7.93 -15.89
N ASP A 76 16.83 8.08 -14.57
CA ASP A 76 17.25 7.07 -13.60
C ASP A 76 16.03 6.34 -13.03
N TRP A 77 15.70 5.21 -13.64
CA TRP A 77 14.60 4.34 -13.22
C TRP A 77 14.98 3.44 -12.03
N GLU A 78 16.28 3.19 -11.84
CA GLU A 78 16.76 2.29 -10.79
C GLU A 78 16.50 2.85 -9.39
N LYS A 79 16.52 4.18 -9.24
CA LYS A 79 16.18 4.84 -7.96
C LYS A 79 14.77 4.54 -7.44
N PHE A 80 13.83 4.14 -8.32
CA PHE A 80 12.46 3.81 -7.92
C PHE A 80 12.29 2.35 -7.48
N LYS A 81 13.30 1.50 -7.72
CA LYS A 81 13.28 0.13 -7.23
C LYS A 81 13.32 0.16 -5.71
N PHE A 82 12.40 -0.60 -5.13
CA PHE A 82 12.36 -0.88 -3.70
C PHE A 82 12.37 -2.40 -3.53
N GLN A 83 12.34 -2.86 -2.28
CA GLN A 83 12.53 -4.25 -1.83
C GLN A 83 14.01 -4.60 -1.63
N SER A 84 14.40 -4.65 -0.36
CA SER A 84 15.60 -5.35 0.05
C SER A 84 15.51 -6.85 -0.26
N ASP A 85 16.65 -7.54 -0.32
CA ASP A 85 16.70 -9.00 -0.50
C ASP A 85 15.82 -9.75 0.49
N LYS A 86 15.76 -9.25 1.74
CA LYS A 86 14.90 -9.79 2.79
C LYS A 86 13.42 -9.65 2.43
N THR A 87 12.98 -8.45 2.06
CA THR A 87 11.58 -8.19 1.72
C THR A 87 11.16 -8.95 0.47
N ASN A 88 12.01 -9.00 -0.56
CA ASN A 88 11.77 -9.77 -1.77
C ASN A 88 11.63 -11.28 -1.44
N SER A 89 12.52 -11.82 -0.62
CA SER A 89 12.45 -13.22 -0.17
C SER A 89 11.14 -13.50 0.58
N GLU A 90 10.74 -12.62 1.50
CA GLU A 90 9.50 -12.75 2.25
C GLU A 90 8.25 -12.61 1.38
N PHE A 91 8.28 -11.73 0.37
CA PHE A 91 7.20 -11.53 -0.57
C PHE A 91 6.88 -12.82 -1.35
N HIS A 92 7.91 -13.54 -1.77
CA HIS A 92 7.75 -14.83 -2.46
C HIS A 92 7.43 -15.97 -1.48
N GLN A 93 8.19 -16.12 -0.39
CA GLN A 93 8.02 -17.25 0.54
C GLN A 93 6.71 -17.20 1.33
N SER A 94 6.10 -16.03 1.47
CA SER A 94 4.77 -15.89 2.08
C SER A 94 3.63 -16.37 1.17
N GLY A 95 3.89 -16.58 -0.12
CA GLY A 95 2.86 -16.79 -1.13
C GLY A 95 2.09 -15.53 -1.50
N LEU A 96 2.45 -14.35 -0.97
CA LEU A 96 1.78 -13.09 -1.32
C LEU A 96 2.00 -12.75 -2.80
N TRP A 97 3.18 -13.03 -3.35
CA TRP A 97 3.45 -12.82 -4.78
C TRP A 97 2.47 -13.61 -5.65
N ASP A 98 2.27 -14.91 -5.38
CA ASP A 98 1.33 -15.76 -6.11
C ASP A 98 -0.15 -15.36 -5.86
N ASP A 99 -0.45 -14.77 -4.69
CA ASP A 99 -1.77 -14.23 -4.37
C ASP A 99 -2.09 -12.94 -5.14
N ILE A 100 -1.09 -12.22 -5.64
CA ILE A 100 -1.26 -10.97 -6.40
C ILE A 100 -1.06 -11.19 -7.90
N TYR A 101 -0.16 -12.10 -8.27
CA TYR A 101 0.34 -12.26 -9.64
C TYR A 101 0.26 -13.70 -10.12
N ILE A 102 0.10 -13.86 -11.43
CA ILE A 102 0.27 -15.12 -12.15
C ILE A 102 1.29 -14.85 -13.25
N LYS A 103 2.30 -15.71 -13.35
CA LYS A 103 3.19 -15.74 -14.51
C LYS A 103 2.74 -16.83 -15.46
N ASP A 104 2.31 -16.40 -16.63
CA ASP A 104 1.87 -17.25 -17.73
C ASP A 104 2.92 -17.21 -18.85
N SER A 105 3.21 -18.37 -19.44
CA SER A 105 4.27 -18.48 -20.45
C SER A 105 3.93 -17.79 -21.77
N VAL A 106 2.65 -17.51 -22.03
CA VAL A 106 2.17 -16.90 -23.28
C VAL A 106 1.93 -15.39 -23.09
N THR A 107 1.28 -15.02 -21.99
CA THR A 107 0.83 -13.64 -21.72
C THR A 107 1.75 -12.86 -20.78
N GLY A 108 2.77 -13.51 -20.21
CA GLY A 108 3.69 -12.88 -19.28
C GLY A 108 3.10 -12.73 -17.87
N LEU A 109 3.41 -11.63 -17.20
CA LEU A 109 2.89 -11.34 -15.87
C LEU A 109 1.46 -10.77 -15.97
N ARG A 110 0.53 -11.33 -15.20
CA ARG A 110 -0.85 -10.84 -15.09
C ARG A 110 -1.32 -10.84 -13.64
N PRO A 111 -2.33 -10.03 -13.27
CA PRO A 111 -2.89 -10.07 -11.92
C PRO A 111 -3.60 -11.40 -11.65
N ASN A 112 -3.53 -11.86 -10.40
CA ASN A 112 -4.32 -12.97 -9.90
C ASN A 112 -5.70 -12.47 -9.42
N ALA A 113 -6.67 -12.41 -10.33
CA ALA A 113 -8.03 -11.92 -10.04
C ALA A 113 -8.76 -12.73 -8.94
N ILE A 114 -8.42 -14.02 -8.77
CA ILE A 114 -9.02 -14.89 -7.75
C ILE A 114 -8.21 -14.96 -6.46
N GLY A 115 -7.02 -14.34 -6.43
CA GLY A 115 -6.14 -14.34 -5.27
C GLY A 115 -6.73 -13.58 -4.09
N ASN A 116 -6.26 -13.88 -2.88
CA ASN A 116 -6.88 -13.33 -1.68
C ASN A 116 -6.75 -11.81 -1.58
N TYR A 117 -5.72 -11.20 -2.20
CA TYR A 117 -5.58 -9.75 -2.28
C TYR A 117 -6.76 -9.10 -3.02
N MET A 118 -7.09 -9.56 -4.23
CA MET A 118 -8.22 -9.04 -5.00
C MET A 118 -9.56 -9.35 -4.34
N ARG A 119 -9.70 -10.51 -3.70
CA ARG A 119 -10.90 -10.85 -2.91
C ARG A 119 -11.06 -9.97 -1.67
N ALA A 120 -9.97 -9.64 -1.00
CA ALA A 120 -9.98 -8.75 0.16
C ALA A 120 -10.37 -7.33 -0.24
N LEU A 121 -9.79 -6.80 -1.34
CA LEU A 121 -10.20 -5.51 -1.91
C LEU A 121 -11.67 -5.51 -2.30
N TYR A 122 -12.16 -6.55 -2.99
CA TYR A 122 -13.56 -6.66 -3.38
C TYR A 122 -14.53 -6.48 -2.20
N LYS A 123 -14.20 -7.03 -1.03
CA LYS A 123 -15.06 -6.96 0.15
C LYS A 123 -15.19 -5.55 0.72
N ILE A 124 -14.17 -4.74 0.59
CA ILE A 124 -14.15 -3.38 1.13
C ILE A 124 -14.29 -2.31 0.05
N LYS A 125 -14.40 -2.68 -1.24
CA LYS A 125 -14.28 -1.74 -2.36
C LYS A 125 -15.27 -0.60 -2.32
N ASP A 126 -16.52 -0.84 -1.92
CA ASP A 126 -17.56 0.19 -1.91
C ASP A 126 -17.43 1.16 -0.72
N SER A 127 -16.43 0.98 0.15
CA SER A 127 -16.14 1.89 1.26
C SER A 127 -15.23 3.06 0.90
N ASP A 128 -14.58 3.00 -0.28
CA ASP A 128 -13.58 3.98 -0.69
C ASP A 128 -13.48 4.03 -2.22
N THR A 129 -13.54 5.24 -2.79
CA THR A 129 -13.58 5.43 -4.25
C THR A 129 -12.29 4.97 -4.93
N LEU A 130 -11.13 5.13 -4.29
CA LEU A 130 -9.85 4.69 -4.85
C LEU A 130 -9.76 3.17 -4.84
N ILE A 131 -10.17 2.52 -3.74
CA ILE A 131 -10.21 1.06 -3.66
C ILE A 131 -11.13 0.49 -4.74
N LYS A 132 -12.33 1.06 -4.89
CA LYS A 132 -13.29 0.67 -5.93
C LYS A 132 -12.70 0.79 -7.32
N ARG A 133 -12.15 1.97 -7.64
CA ARG A 133 -11.60 2.24 -8.96
C ARG A 133 -10.44 1.33 -9.29
N TYR A 134 -9.52 1.12 -8.35
CA TYR A 134 -8.39 0.21 -8.53
C TYR A 134 -8.86 -1.22 -8.80
N TRP A 135 -9.80 -1.72 -7.99
CA TRP A 135 -10.36 -3.06 -8.17
C TRP A 135 -11.03 -3.23 -9.54
N ASP A 136 -11.90 -2.28 -9.93
CA ASP A 136 -12.61 -2.30 -11.21
C ASP A 136 -11.62 -2.28 -12.40
N MET A 137 -10.56 -1.47 -12.32
CA MET A 137 -9.53 -1.36 -13.36
C MET A 137 -8.68 -2.63 -13.46
N ARG A 138 -8.23 -3.20 -12.33
CA ARG A 138 -7.43 -4.44 -12.35
C ARG A 138 -8.24 -5.63 -12.88
N GLU A 139 -9.51 -5.73 -12.51
CA GLU A 139 -10.41 -6.78 -13.03
C GLU A 139 -10.65 -6.66 -14.53
N SER A 140 -10.80 -5.41 -15.03
CA SER A 140 -11.16 -5.18 -16.44
C SER A 140 -9.96 -5.18 -17.39
N ALA A 141 -8.83 -4.61 -16.96
CA ALA A 141 -7.69 -4.33 -17.83
C ALA A 141 -6.45 -5.19 -17.53
N GLY A 142 -6.40 -5.87 -16.38
CA GLY A 142 -5.20 -6.58 -15.94
C GLY A 142 -4.11 -5.61 -15.47
N MET A 143 -2.87 -5.80 -15.94
CA MET A 143 -1.74 -4.92 -15.60
C MET A 143 -1.98 -3.51 -16.15
N LEU A 144 -1.71 -2.48 -15.34
CA LEU A 144 -1.87 -1.09 -15.75
C LEU A 144 -0.52 -0.50 -16.19
N SER A 145 -0.52 0.29 -17.25
CA SER A 145 0.64 1.15 -17.55
C SER A 145 0.83 2.19 -16.45
N ASN A 146 2.07 2.62 -16.21
CA ASN A 146 2.39 3.63 -15.21
C ASN A 146 1.54 4.90 -15.37
N GLU A 147 1.35 5.38 -16.61
CA GLU A 147 0.59 6.59 -16.91
C GLU A 147 -0.88 6.44 -16.49
N LEU A 148 -1.53 5.34 -16.89
CA LEU A 148 -2.93 5.06 -16.52
C LEU A 148 -3.09 4.89 -15.01
N PHE A 149 -2.17 4.19 -14.35
CA PHE A 149 -2.23 4.00 -12.90
C PHE A 149 -2.03 5.31 -12.14
N VAL A 150 -0.98 6.07 -12.48
CA VAL A 150 -0.65 7.33 -11.81
C VAL A 150 -1.74 8.36 -12.02
N SER A 151 -2.15 8.60 -13.28
CA SER A 151 -3.18 9.60 -13.59
C SER A 151 -4.52 9.25 -12.94
N GLY A 152 -4.92 7.98 -13.01
CA GLY A 152 -6.12 7.48 -12.35
C GLY A 152 -6.06 7.65 -10.84
N THR A 153 -4.95 7.27 -10.21
CA THR A 153 -4.75 7.36 -8.76
C THR A 153 -4.76 8.81 -8.29
N LEU A 154 -3.94 9.67 -8.89
CA LEU A 154 -3.82 11.07 -8.46
C LEU A 154 -5.10 11.88 -8.70
N SER A 155 -5.90 11.54 -9.72
CA SER A 155 -7.20 12.18 -9.98
C SER A 155 -8.23 11.95 -8.87
N LEU A 156 -8.02 10.97 -8.00
CA LEU A 156 -8.89 10.64 -6.87
C LEU A 156 -8.42 11.25 -5.54
N GLU A 157 -7.43 12.14 -5.56
CA GLU A 157 -6.92 12.86 -4.40
C GLU A 157 -6.55 11.92 -3.22
N PRO A 158 -5.63 10.96 -3.42
CA PRO A 158 -5.30 9.97 -2.41
C PRO A 158 -4.74 10.63 -1.14
N ASP A 159 -5.17 10.12 0.01
CA ASP A 159 -4.51 10.28 1.30
C ASP A 159 -3.56 9.11 1.55
N PHE A 160 -2.24 9.29 1.47
CA PHE A 160 -1.28 8.21 1.72
C PHE A 160 -0.93 8.02 3.20
N ASN A 161 -1.66 8.66 4.12
CA ASN A 161 -1.74 8.20 5.51
C ASN A 161 -2.78 7.07 5.66
N ASN A 162 -3.70 6.93 4.71
CA ASN A 162 -4.68 5.84 4.67
C ASN A 162 -3.97 4.49 4.43
N TYR A 163 -4.42 3.47 5.18
CA TYR A 163 -3.88 2.10 5.13
C TYR A 163 -3.92 1.49 3.72
N PHE A 164 -5.00 1.70 2.97
CA PHE A 164 -5.23 1.06 1.67
C PHE A 164 -4.59 1.82 0.52
N HIS A 165 -4.66 3.15 0.51
CA HIS A 165 -4.14 3.97 -0.58
C HIS A 165 -2.65 3.71 -0.82
N LYS A 166 -1.85 3.68 0.26
CA LYS A 166 -0.42 3.38 0.15
C LYS A 166 -0.16 1.96 -0.34
N ARG A 167 -0.95 0.98 0.10
CA ARG A 167 -0.79 -0.44 -0.26
C ARG A 167 -1.11 -0.69 -1.73
N ILE A 168 -2.07 0.03 -2.30
CA ILE A 168 -2.38 -0.05 -3.73
C ILE A 168 -1.18 0.41 -4.57
N VAL A 169 -0.56 1.53 -4.22
CA VAL A 169 0.67 2.00 -4.90
C VAL A 169 1.82 1.01 -4.73
N VAL A 170 2.05 0.54 -3.51
CA VAL A 170 3.15 -0.41 -3.22
C VAL A 170 2.98 -1.70 -4.02
N VAL A 171 1.76 -2.26 -4.07
CA VAL A 171 1.49 -3.46 -4.85
C VAL A 171 1.69 -3.22 -6.34
N GLU A 172 1.20 -2.09 -6.89
CA GLU A 172 1.33 -1.82 -8.31
C GLU A 172 2.79 -1.73 -8.79
N TYR A 173 3.73 -1.39 -7.91
CA TYR A 173 5.15 -1.34 -8.25
C TYR A 173 5.98 -2.50 -7.70
N SER A 174 5.36 -3.55 -7.15
CA SER A 174 6.08 -4.63 -6.47
C SER A 174 6.59 -5.76 -7.37
N PHE A 175 6.35 -5.71 -8.69
CA PHE A 175 6.55 -6.85 -9.59
C PHE A 175 7.90 -6.88 -10.32
#